data_AF-A0A7X5JCQ6-F1
#
_entry.id   AF-A0A7X5JCQ6-F1
#
_cell.length_a   1.000
_cell.length_b   1.000
_cell.length_c   1.000
_cell.angle_alpha   90.00
_cell.angle_beta   90.00
_cell.angle_gamma   90.00
#
_symmetry.space_group_name_H-M   'P 1'
#
loop_
_entity.id
_entity.type
_entity.pdbx_description
1 polymer ?
#
loop_
_entity_poly.entity_id
_entity_poly.type
_entity_poly.pdbx_seq_one_letter_code
_entity_poly.pdbx_strand_id
1 'polypeptide(L)' 'VGTQPMLYLCFPITELKSKINLIGRCAQVKEIAHFEISKNNIKVFLEMLKMFGILSKNHRHDILQIIN' A
#
# COMPACT_ATOMS: atom_id res chain seq x y z
N VAL A 1 -27.96 0.91 -6.48
CA VAL A 1 -27.59 0.07 -5.31
C VAL A 1 -26.58 -0.96 -5.77
N GLY A 2 -25.49 -1.18 -5.03
CA GLY A 2 -24.40 -2.07 -5.42
C GLY A 2 -23.34 -2.21 -4.31
N THR A 3 -22.35 -3.05 -4.53
CA THR A 3 -21.23 -3.26 -3.61
C THR A 3 -20.02 -2.43 -4.04
N GLN A 4 -19.28 -1.89 -3.08
CA GLN A 4 -18.03 -1.17 -3.34
C GLN A 4 -16.84 -1.99 -2.83
N PRO A 5 -15.90 -2.38 -3.70
CA PRO A 5 -14.69 -3.07 -3.26
C PRO A 5 -13.71 -2.09 -2.61
N MET A 6 -13.04 -2.55 -1.55
CA MET A 6 -12.00 -1.80 -0.82
C MET A 6 -10.71 -2.62 -0.85
N LEU A 7 -9.58 -2.00 -1.20
CA LEU A 7 -8.29 -2.65 -1.30
C LEU A 7 -7.38 -2.18 -0.17
N TYR A 8 -6.76 -3.14 0.53
CA TYR A 8 -5.84 -2.89 1.65
C TYR A 8 -4.48 -3.51 1.34
N LEU A 9 -3.40 -2.76 1.57
CA LEU A 9 -2.03 -3.26 1.54
C LEU A 9 -1.61 -3.59 2.98
N CYS A 10 -1.30 -4.85 3.24
CA CYS A 10 -0.83 -5.33 4.53
C CYS A 10 0.60 -5.84 4.41
N PHE A 11 1.43 -5.50 5.39
CA PHE A 11 2.82 -5.97 5.49
C PHE A 11 3.20 -6.11 6.97
N PRO A 12 4.17 -6.97 7.31
CA PRO A 12 4.59 -7.11 8.69
C PRO A 12 5.35 -5.85 9.14
N ILE A 13 5.24 -5.53 10.43
CA ILE A 13 5.94 -4.38 11.04
C ILE A 13 7.47 -4.45 10.87
N THR A 14 8.02 -5.63 10.58
CA THR A 14 9.44 -5.86 10.29
C THR A 14 9.90 -5.23 8.97
N GLU A 15 8.98 -4.91 8.05
CA GLU A 15 9.32 -4.20 6.80
C GLU A 15 9.52 -2.69 7.02
N LEU A 16 9.19 -2.18 8.21
CA LEU A 16 9.30 -0.76 8.52
C LEU A 16 10.70 -0.41 9.03
N LYS A 17 11.27 0.66 8.47
CA LYS A 17 12.49 1.28 8.96
C LYS A 17 12.16 2.29 10.06
N SER A 18 12.84 2.16 11.19
CA SER A 18 12.82 3.12 12.28
C SER A 18 14.21 3.22 12.92
N LYS A 19 14.48 4.33 13.61
CA LYS A 19 15.73 4.52 14.37
C LYS A 19 15.85 3.56 15.56
N ILE A 20 14.71 3.09 16.06
CA ILE A 20 14.61 2.24 17.25
C ILE A 20 13.87 0.97 16.82
N ASN A 21 14.30 -0.20 17.34
CA ASN A 21 13.58 -1.45 17.11
C ASN A 21 12.10 -1.32 17.48
N LEU A 22 11.20 -1.75 16.60
CA LEU A 22 9.74 -1.65 16.80
C LEU A 22 9.17 -2.85 17.57
N ILE A 23 9.85 -4.00 17.53
CA ILE A 23 9.36 -5.25 18.13
C ILE A 23 9.59 -5.25 19.65
N GLY A 24 8.60 -5.70 20.41
CA GLY A 24 8.70 -5.92 21.86
C GLY A 24 8.42 -4.67 22.70
N ARG A 25 7.81 -3.63 22.13
CA ARG A 25 7.44 -2.40 22.86
C ARG A 25 6.18 -1.77 22.31
N CYS A 26 5.65 -0.79 23.04
CA CYS A 26 4.60 0.09 22.55
C CYS A 26 5.17 1.22 21.69
N ALA A 27 4.37 1.68 20.72
CA ALA A 27 4.66 2.88 19.97
C ALA A 27 4.56 4.12 20.86
N GLN A 28 5.44 5.09 20.64
CA GLN A 28 5.40 6.38 21.33
C GLN A 28 4.36 7.32 20.71
N VAL A 29 3.96 8.35 21.46
CA VAL A 29 3.03 9.37 20.97
C VAL A 29 3.61 10.03 19.72
N LYS A 30 2.85 9.99 18.61
CA LYS A 30 3.26 10.51 17.29
C LYS A 30 4.53 9.86 16.73
N GLU A 31 4.83 8.62 17.12
CA GLU A 31 5.90 7.86 16.50
C GLU A 31 5.62 7.58 15.02
N ILE A 32 6.65 7.71 14.19
CA ILE A 32 6.61 7.45 12.75
C ILE A 32 7.65 6.39 12.42
N ALA A 33 7.26 5.43 11.58
CA ALA A 33 8.15 4.48 10.95
C ALA A 33 7.93 4.52 9.43
N HIS A 34 8.94 4.17 8.66
CA HIS A 34 8.94 4.37 7.21
C HIS A 34 8.94 3.04 6.47
N PHE A 35 7.96 2.84 5.59
CA PHE A 35 8.01 1.77 4.61
C PHE A 35 8.84 2.25 3.41
N GLU A 36 10.02 1.66 3.21
CA GLU A 36 10.90 2.07 2.10
C GLU A 36 10.43 1.44 0.79
N ILE A 37 10.11 2.28 -0.19
CA ILE A 37 9.84 1.84 -1.56
C ILE A 37 11.14 1.90 -2.35
N SER A 38 11.52 0.77 -2.96
CA SER A 38 12.74 0.63 -3.74
C SER A 38 12.52 -0.22 -4.99
N LYS A 39 13.55 -0.34 -5.84
CA LYS A 39 13.50 -1.22 -7.02
C LYS A 39 13.18 -2.68 -6.69
N ASN A 40 13.47 -3.12 -5.45
CA ASN A 40 13.25 -4.50 -5.02
C ASN A 40 11.77 -4.81 -4.74
N ASN A 41 10.97 -3.81 -4.34
CA ASN A 41 9.56 -4.01 -3.96
C ASN A 41 8.55 -3.24 -4.83
N ILE A 42 9.02 -2.42 -5.78
CA ILE A 42 8.16 -1.62 -6.65
C ILE A 42 7.11 -2.44 -7.41
N LYS A 43 7.41 -3.70 -7.75
CA LYS A 43 6.48 -4.61 -8.44
C LYS A 43 5.18 -4.83 -7.66
N VAL A 44 5.21 -4.81 -6.33
CA VAL A 44 4.00 -4.93 -5.50
C VAL A 44 3.03 -3.80 -5.80
N PHE A 45 3.52 -2.57 -5.92
CA PHE A 45 2.70 -1.40 -6.21
C PHE A 45 2.18 -1.38 -7.65
N LEU A 46 2.96 -1.90 -8.61
CA LEU A 46 2.50 -2.08 -9.99
C LEU A 46 1.35 -3.10 -10.08
N GLU A 47 1.46 -4.23 -9.37
CA GLU A 47 0.36 -5.20 -9.29
C GLU A 47 -0.85 -4.62 -8.53
N MET A 48 -0.63 -3.79 -7.50
CA MET A 48 -1.74 -3.06 -6.86
C MET A 48 -2.47 -2.14 -7.82
N LEU A 49 -1.75 -1.38 -8.66
CA LEU A 49 -2.36 -0.51 -9.66
C LEU A 49 -3.23 -1.31 -10.64
N LYS A 50 -2.74 -2.48 -11.07
CA LYS A 50 -3.50 -3.41 -11.90
C LYS A 50 -4.72 -3.99 -11.16
N MET A 51 -4.58 -4.34 -9.88
CA MET A 51 -5.71 -4.77 -9.04
C MET A 51 -6.79 -3.69 -8.96
N PHE A 52 -6.42 -2.42 -8.74
CA PHE A 52 -7.37 -1.31 -8.79
C PHE A 52 -8.12 -1.25 -10.13
N GLY A 53 -7.41 -1.46 -11.25
CA GLY A 53 -8.00 -1.44 -12.59
C GLY A 53 -9.05 -2.54 -12.84
N ILE A 54 -9.09 -3.60 -12.03
CA ILE A 54 -10.10 -4.68 -12.15
C ILE A 54 -11.24 -4.57 -11.13
N LEU A 55 -11.16 -3.66 -10.15
CA LEU A 55 -12.14 -3.55 -9.07
C LEU A 55 -13.52 -3.08 -9.54
N SER A 56 -13.58 -2.13 -10.46
CA SER A 56 -14.84 -1.62 -11.02
C SER A 56 -14.59 -0.94 -12.36
N LYS A 57 -15.65 -0.68 -13.13
CA LYS A 57 -15.54 0.08 -14.39
C LYS A 57 -14.96 1.47 -14.19
N ASN A 58 -15.33 2.13 -13.09
CA ASN A 58 -14.84 3.46 -12.76
C ASN A 58 -13.35 3.40 -12.38
N HIS A 59 -12.95 2.47 -11.51
CA HIS A 59 -11.54 2.30 -11.19
C HIS A 59 -10.70 1.94 -12.41
N ARG A 60 -11.22 1.12 -13.33
CA ARG A 60 -10.55 0.84 -14.61
C ARG A 60 -10.31 2.12 -15.41
N HIS A 61 -11.31 2.98 -15.51
CA HIS A 61 -11.19 4.26 -16.21
C HIS A 61 -10.11 5.13 -15.55
N ASP A 62 -10.16 5.29 -14.23
CA ASP A 62 -9.22 6.12 -13.48
C ASP A 62 -7.77 5.61 -13.63
N ILE A 63 -7.55 4.29 -13.51
CA ILE A 63 -6.23 3.69 -13.69
C ILE A 63 -5.69 3.91 -15.11
N LEU A 64 -6.54 3.79 -16.14
CA LEU A 64 -6.10 4.07 -17.52
C LEU A 64 -5.76 5.55 -17.71
N GLN A 65 -6.46 6.48 -17.05
CA GLN A 65 -6.14 7.92 -17.08
C GLN A 65 -4.85 8.26 -16.33
N ILE A 66 -4.50 7.51 -15.28
CA ILE A 66 -3.22 7.68 -14.57
C ILE A 66 -2.03 7.21 -15.43
N ILE A 67 -2.24 6.18 -16.25
CA ILE A 67 -1.17 5.56 -17.06
C ILE A 67 -0.96 6.29 -18.40
N ASN A 68 -2.03 6.79 -19.02
CA ASN A 68 -2.01 7.48 -20.32
C ASN A 68 -1.62 8.95 -20.19
#